data_AF-A0AAE0XJQ0-F1
#
_entry.id   AF-A0AAE0XJQ0-F1
#
_cell.length_a   1.000
_cell.length_b   1.000
_cell.length_c   1.000
_cell.angle_alpha   90.00
_cell.angle_beta   90.00
_cell.angle_gamma   90.00
#
_symmetry.space_group_name_H-M   'P 1'
#
loop_
_entity.id
_entity.type
_entity.pdbx_description
1 polymer ?
#
loop_
_entity_poly.entity_id
_entity_poly.type
_entity_poly.pdbx_seq_one_letter_code
_entity_poly.pdbx_strand_id
1 'polypeptide(L)'
;MAPKIAIVFYSMYGHIRQLAEAEKAGIEKAGGTADLYQIAETLPEEVLTKMYAPPKPADIPVLDDPSVLEKYDAFLMGIPTRYGNFPAQWRTFWDKTGKQWQTGGYYGKMAGIFLSTGSLGGGQESTAIAAMSTLAHHGIIYVPFGYAKAFGQLADLTEVHGGGPWGAGTFSAADGSRQPSDKEKEIATIQGEVFYQTVAKYTEDPEIFPTMAAARPVATHGYHPGVEDGDATAAGNDHLDDVWDDDDNDDDSAAAPAPAAMLAATTTTTPNPSRPHQHSHPSDVPRLQQEHTTAGYRDGVTVAKASSVQAGFDEGFGLGATVGAHAGRLLGLLEGLSAAVQKMSPDDASASTSLPAESERLHALLADARAELSVQSVFSEAFWAPDGTWKYDVPEPAADAGAAKAGDGEENTAVVVFADVAAAHPSLRKWDAVVRAEADRYGLLWDVALPEEEDEEEEAEAARRAAVTKREIKVVAQSKEQFAW
;
A
#
# COMPACT_ATOMS: atom_id res chain seq x y z
N MET A 1 40.87 4.68 2.90
CA MET A 1 41.03 4.31 1.47
C MET A 1 40.04 5.14 0.68
N ALA A 2 40.27 5.45 -0.60
CA ALA A 2 39.28 6.17 -1.39
C ALA A 2 37.99 5.33 -1.52
N PRO A 3 36.80 5.91 -1.28
CA PRO A 3 35.55 5.15 -1.34
C PRO A 3 35.27 4.63 -2.75
N LYS A 4 34.74 3.40 -2.82
CA LYS A 4 34.24 2.81 -4.05
C LYS A 4 32.76 3.14 -4.20
N ILE A 5 32.41 3.84 -5.28
CA ILE A 5 31.03 4.23 -5.58
C ILE A 5 30.51 3.49 -6.82
N ALA A 6 29.28 3.01 -6.74
CA ALA A 6 28.51 2.54 -7.90
C ALA A 6 27.39 3.52 -8.24
N ILE A 7 27.14 3.77 -9.52
CA ILE A 7 25.93 4.44 -9.99
C ILE A 7 25.06 3.39 -10.64
N VAL A 8 23.96 3.03 -9.97
CA VAL A 8 23.03 1.99 -10.40
C VAL A 8 21.77 2.66 -10.90
N PHE A 9 21.35 2.36 -12.12
CA PHE A 9 20.18 3.03 -12.68
C PHE A 9 19.34 2.14 -13.58
N TYR A 10 18.06 2.50 -13.70
CA TYR A 10 17.19 1.98 -14.76
C TYR A 10 16.81 3.14 -15.69
N SER A 11 16.93 2.95 -16.99
CA SER A 11 16.55 3.97 -17.98
C SER A 11 15.90 3.30 -19.17
N MET A 12 14.61 3.60 -19.39
CA MET A 12 13.88 3.12 -20.57
C MET A 12 14.15 4.01 -21.79
N TYR A 13 14.09 5.34 -21.61
CA TYR A 13 14.18 6.32 -22.71
C TYR A 13 15.44 7.22 -22.64
N GLY A 14 16.45 6.87 -21.84
CA GLY A 14 17.74 7.57 -21.81
C GLY A 14 17.85 8.75 -20.83
N HIS A 15 16.75 9.32 -20.32
CA HIS A 15 16.79 10.47 -19.40
C HIS A 15 17.64 10.22 -18.14
N ILE A 16 17.40 9.11 -17.45
CA ILE A 16 18.16 8.73 -16.25
C ILE A 16 19.63 8.44 -16.57
N ARG A 17 19.92 7.88 -17.76
CA ARG A 17 21.32 7.63 -18.18
C ARG A 17 22.10 8.95 -18.27
N GLN A 18 21.51 9.97 -18.88
CA GLN A 18 22.16 11.29 -18.99
C GLN A 18 22.42 11.92 -17.62
N LEU A 19 21.49 11.78 -16.67
CA LEU A 19 21.72 12.19 -15.29
C LEU A 19 22.82 11.36 -14.64
N ALA A 20 22.83 10.03 -14.82
CA ALA A 20 23.86 9.15 -14.26
C ALA A 20 25.27 9.52 -14.75
N GLU A 21 25.41 9.91 -16.02
CA GLU A 21 26.67 10.42 -16.57
C GLU A 21 27.08 11.76 -15.94
N ALA A 22 26.12 12.66 -15.66
CA ALA A 22 26.37 13.91 -14.95
C ALA A 22 26.77 13.69 -13.48
N GLU A 23 26.08 12.79 -12.76
CA GLU A 23 26.45 12.34 -11.41
C GLU A 23 27.89 11.79 -11.39
N LYS A 24 28.23 10.96 -12.38
CA LYS A 24 29.59 10.42 -12.54
C LYS A 24 30.63 11.52 -12.71
N ALA A 25 30.35 12.50 -13.58
CA ALA A 25 31.23 13.64 -13.78
C ALA A 25 31.42 14.45 -12.48
N GLY A 26 30.38 14.56 -11.65
CA GLY A 26 30.45 15.16 -10.31
C GLY A 26 31.40 14.42 -9.37
N ILE A 27 31.28 13.09 -9.31
CA ILE A 27 32.15 12.23 -8.50
C ILE A 27 33.61 12.34 -8.97
N GLU A 28 33.84 12.27 -10.29
CA GLU A 28 35.18 12.38 -10.89
C GLU A 28 35.80 13.76 -10.64
N LYS A 29 35.00 14.84 -10.70
CA LYS A 29 35.44 16.20 -10.33
C LYS A 29 35.87 16.31 -8.88
N ALA A 30 35.26 15.56 -7.97
CA ALA A 30 35.63 15.50 -6.56
C ALA A 30 36.90 14.65 -6.30
N GLY A 31 37.51 14.08 -7.34
CA GLY A 31 38.68 13.20 -7.23
C GLY A 31 38.32 11.73 -6.96
N GLY A 32 37.04 11.37 -7.07
CA GLY A 32 36.54 10.00 -6.92
C GLY A 32 36.48 9.22 -8.22
N THR A 33 36.05 7.97 -8.12
CA THR A 33 35.74 7.11 -9.27
C THR A 33 34.40 6.43 -9.04
N ALA A 34 33.61 6.30 -10.11
CA ALA A 34 32.33 5.60 -10.05
C ALA A 34 32.14 4.63 -11.21
N ASP A 35 31.65 3.43 -10.88
CA ASP A 35 31.28 2.41 -11.86
C ASP A 35 29.79 2.51 -12.18
N LEU A 36 29.42 2.49 -13.47
CA LEU A 36 28.03 2.54 -13.90
C LEU A 36 27.48 1.13 -14.07
N TYR A 37 26.25 0.93 -13.61
CA TYR A 37 25.50 -0.30 -13.75
C TYR A 37 24.06 -0.02 -14.18
N GLN A 38 23.55 -0.83 -15.09
CA GLN A 38 22.14 -0.77 -15.48
C GLN A 38 21.34 -1.92 -14.86
N ILE A 39 20.14 -1.62 -14.35
CA ILE A 39 19.20 -2.65 -13.90
C ILE A 39 18.67 -3.43 -15.10
N ALA A 40 18.54 -4.75 -14.94
CA ALA A 40 18.01 -5.64 -15.95
C ALA A 40 16.61 -5.23 -16.42
N GLU A 41 16.35 -5.40 -17.72
CA GLU A 41 15.03 -5.18 -18.28
C GLU A 41 14.10 -6.36 -17.96
N THR A 42 12.84 -6.07 -17.63
CA THR A 42 11.82 -7.09 -17.31
C THR A 42 10.79 -7.24 -18.43
N LEU A 43 10.67 -6.25 -19.32
CA LEU A 43 9.75 -6.32 -20.45
C LEU A 43 10.35 -7.14 -21.60
N PRO A 44 9.54 -7.97 -22.30
CA PRO A 44 9.96 -8.65 -23.51
C PRO A 44 10.33 -7.66 -24.64
N GLU A 45 11.26 -8.06 -25.51
CA GLU A 45 11.73 -7.24 -26.63
C GLU A 45 10.59 -6.78 -27.56
N GLU A 46 9.57 -7.63 -27.76
CA GLU A 46 8.40 -7.27 -28.56
C GLU A 46 7.64 -6.07 -27.96
N VAL A 47 7.50 -6.02 -26.63
CA VAL A 47 6.84 -4.93 -25.93
C VAL A 47 7.68 -3.66 -26.02
N LEU A 48 9.00 -3.77 -25.83
CA LEU A 48 9.94 -2.65 -25.96
C LEU A 48 9.89 -2.03 -27.36
N THR A 49 9.83 -2.89 -28.40
CA THR A 49 9.70 -2.46 -29.79
C THR A 49 8.40 -1.68 -30.01
N LYS A 50 7.27 -2.17 -29.49
CA LYS A 50 5.96 -1.47 -29.58
C LYS A 50 5.93 -0.16 -28.79
N MET A 51 6.71 -0.07 -27.72
CA MET A 51 6.86 1.14 -26.90
C MET A 51 7.87 2.14 -27.48
N TYR A 52 8.47 1.84 -28.63
CA TYR A 52 9.54 2.62 -29.24
C TYR A 52 10.70 2.89 -28.27
N ALA A 53 10.96 1.94 -27.37
CA ALA A 53 12.08 2.04 -26.43
C ALA A 53 13.40 1.95 -27.23
N PRO A 54 14.33 2.89 -27.04
CA PRO A 54 15.64 2.80 -27.68
C PRO A 54 16.37 1.53 -27.22
N PRO A 55 17.21 0.93 -28.09
CA PRO A 55 17.98 -0.25 -27.72
C PRO A 55 18.89 0.07 -26.53
N LYS A 56 18.97 -0.87 -25.59
CA LYS A 56 19.81 -0.65 -24.42
C LYS A 56 21.29 -0.63 -24.81
N PRO A 57 22.04 0.36 -24.33
CA PRO A 57 23.46 0.46 -24.62
C PRO A 57 24.23 -0.73 -24.02
N ALA A 58 25.14 -1.31 -24.81
CA ALA A 58 25.96 -2.45 -24.38
C ALA A 58 27.27 -2.03 -23.67
N ASP A 59 27.54 -0.73 -23.58
CA ASP A 59 28.73 -0.15 -22.93
C ASP A 59 28.66 -0.18 -21.40
N ILE A 60 27.45 -0.29 -20.82
CA ILE A 60 27.24 -0.32 -19.37
C ILE A 60 26.81 -1.74 -18.96
N PRO A 61 27.51 -2.39 -18.01
CA PRO A 61 27.17 -3.74 -17.57
C PRO A 61 25.80 -3.79 -16.89
N VAL A 62 25.05 -4.85 -17.15
CA VAL A 62 23.80 -5.15 -16.44
C VAL A 62 24.13 -5.70 -15.05
N LEU A 63 23.51 -5.11 -14.02
CA LEU A 63 23.59 -5.57 -12.64
C LEU A 63 22.46 -6.58 -12.39
N ASP A 64 22.75 -7.85 -12.62
CA ASP A 64 21.82 -8.94 -12.36
C ASP A 64 22.04 -9.56 -10.97
N ASP A 65 23.29 -9.71 -10.54
CA ASP A 65 23.67 -10.21 -9.22
C ASP A 65 23.82 -9.05 -8.21
N PRO A 66 22.97 -8.97 -7.17
CA PRO A 66 23.08 -7.95 -6.16
C PRO A 66 24.37 -8.02 -5.33
N SER A 67 25.02 -9.19 -5.22
CA SER A 67 26.26 -9.34 -4.44
C SER A 67 27.39 -8.45 -4.95
N VAL A 68 27.33 -8.04 -6.22
CA VAL A 68 28.25 -7.07 -6.81
C VAL A 68 28.24 -5.74 -6.06
N LEU A 69 27.12 -5.32 -5.44
CA LEU A 69 27.04 -4.10 -4.65
C LEU A 69 27.74 -4.20 -3.29
N GLU A 70 28.00 -5.42 -2.79
CA GLU A 70 28.67 -5.62 -1.50
C GLU A 70 30.11 -5.07 -1.50
N LYS A 71 30.76 -5.00 -2.67
CA LYS A 71 32.13 -4.50 -2.84
C LYS A 71 32.24 -2.96 -2.87
N TYR A 72 31.13 -2.24 -2.92
CA TYR A 72 31.07 -0.78 -2.93
C TYR A 72 30.74 -0.24 -1.55
N ASP A 73 31.26 0.93 -1.21
CA ASP A 73 30.98 1.59 0.07
C ASP A 73 29.69 2.40 -0.01
N ALA A 74 29.37 2.90 -1.20
CA ALA A 74 28.19 3.71 -1.46
C ALA A 74 27.67 3.55 -2.89
N PHE A 75 26.40 3.91 -3.11
CA PHE A 75 25.82 3.93 -4.45
C PHE A 75 24.82 5.06 -4.69
N LEU A 76 24.75 5.55 -5.92
CA LEU A 76 23.69 6.46 -6.38
C LEU A 76 22.65 5.67 -7.19
N MET A 77 21.38 5.92 -6.91
CA MET A 77 20.25 5.23 -7.53
C MET A 77 19.49 6.12 -8.49
N GLY A 78 19.53 5.78 -9.79
CA GLY A 78 18.77 6.46 -10.83
C GLY A 78 17.41 5.81 -11.07
N ILE A 79 16.33 6.46 -10.64
CA ILE A 79 14.98 5.89 -10.67
C ILE A 79 14.04 6.73 -11.55
N PRO A 80 13.54 6.19 -12.69
CA PRO A 80 12.46 6.81 -13.42
C PRO A 80 11.15 6.48 -12.71
N THR A 81 10.37 7.49 -12.34
CA THR A 81 9.16 7.30 -11.53
C THR A 81 8.13 6.43 -12.24
N ARG A 82 7.40 5.64 -11.45
CA ARG A 82 6.10 5.07 -11.83
C ARG A 82 5.13 5.40 -10.70
N TYR A 83 4.26 6.39 -10.96
CA TYR A 83 3.24 6.87 -10.03
C TYR A 83 3.79 7.24 -8.63
N GLY A 84 4.96 7.87 -8.57
CA GLY A 84 5.59 8.23 -7.30
C GLY A 84 6.28 7.05 -6.60
N ASN A 85 6.62 5.99 -7.33
CA ASN A 85 7.26 4.79 -6.81
C ASN A 85 8.32 4.25 -7.80
N PHE A 86 9.02 3.19 -7.41
CA PHE A 86 9.93 2.46 -8.28
C PHE A 86 9.21 1.87 -9.51
N PRO A 87 9.88 1.78 -10.67
CA PRO A 87 9.44 0.93 -11.75
C PRO A 87 9.63 -0.56 -11.38
N ALA A 88 8.90 -1.45 -12.06
CA ALA A 88 8.93 -2.89 -11.80
C ALA A 88 10.34 -3.49 -11.87
N GLN A 89 11.21 -2.97 -12.73
CA GLN A 89 12.60 -3.38 -12.89
C GLN A 89 13.41 -3.16 -11.61
N TRP A 90 13.25 -2.00 -10.98
CA TRP A 90 13.88 -1.70 -9.69
C TRP A 90 13.31 -2.57 -8.58
N ARG A 91 11.99 -2.79 -8.55
CA ARG A 91 11.37 -3.70 -7.57
C ARG A 91 11.91 -5.12 -7.70
N THR A 92 11.99 -5.64 -8.92
CA THR A 92 12.56 -6.97 -9.21
C THR A 92 14.02 -7.08 -8.74
N PHE A 93 14.82 -6.03 -8.91
CA PHE A 93 16.19 -6.01 -8.38
C PHE A 93 16.21 -6.11 -6.85
N TRP A 94 15.41 -5.29 -6.16
CA TRP A 94 15.32 -5.32 -4.70
C TRP A 94 14.79 -6.65 -4.17
N ASP A 95 13.84 -7.29 -4.85
CA ASP A 95 13.30 -8.59 -4.45
C ASP A 95 14.35 -9.72 -4.50
N LYS A 96 15.42 -9.58 -5.32
CA LYS A 96 16.57 -10.51 -5.35
C LYS A 96 17.52 -10.35 -4.15
N THR A 97 17.37 -9.30 -3.34
CA THR A 97 18.32 -8.95 -2.27
C THR A 97 18.00 -9.59 -0.92
N GLY A 98 17.07 -10.56 -0.86
CA GLY A 98 16.69 -11.23 0.39
C GLY A 98 17.86 -11.84 1.16
N LYS A 99 18.88 -12.36 0.45
CA LYS A 99 20.12 -12.85 1.06
C LYS A 99 20.90 -11.70 1.71
N GLN A 100 21.15 -10.61 0.99
CA GLN A 100 21.87 -9.44 1.50
C GLN A 100 21.15 -8.80 2.68
N TRP A 101 19.82 -8.79 2.66
CA TRP A 101 19.01 -8.38 3.80
C TRP A 101 19.28 -9.27 5.02
N GLN A 102 19.16 -10.59 4.86
CA GLN A 102 19.35 -11.54 5.96
C GLN A 102 20.77 -11.51 6.54
N THR A 103 21.80 -11.30 5.70
CA THR A 103 23.20 -11.29 6.14
C THR A 103 23.71 -9.90 6.53
N GLY A 104 22.90 -8.85 6.38
CA GLY A 104 23.35 -7.47 6.58
C GLY A 104 24.40 -7.00 5.56
N GLY A 105 24.42 -7.56 4.35
CA GLY A 105 25.43 -7.27 3.32
C GLY A 105 25.48 -5.81 2.86
N TYR A 106 24.40 -5.05 3.09
CA TYR A 106 24.32 -3.62 2.78
C TYR A 106 24.28 -2.72 4.03
N TYR A 107 24.35 -3.29 5.23
CA TYR A 107 24.26 -2.53 6.46
C TYR A 107 25.40 -1.50 6.54
N GLY A 108 25.06 -0.26 6.85
CA GLY A 108 26.00 0.86 6.97
C GLY A 108 26.48 1.45 5.64
N LYS A 109 26.12 0.86 4.48
CA LYS A 109 26.42 1.45 3.16
C LYS A 109 25.64 2.73 2.97
N MET A 110 26.14 3.62 2.10
CA MET A 110 25.48 4.89 1.83
C MET A 110 24.77 4.88 0.47
N ALA A 111 23.59 5.49 0.39
CA ALA A 111 22.88 5.64 -0.86
C ALA A 111 22.33 7.06 -1.08
N GLY A 112 22.50 7.57 -2.29
CA GLY A 112 21.81 8.78 -2.77
C GLY A 112 20.87 8.43 -3.93
N ILE A 113 19.94 9.32 -4.25
CA ILE A 113 18.89 9.07 -5.24
C ILE A 113 18.85 10.23 -6.24
N PHE A 114 18.61 9.91 -7.51
CA PHE A 114 18.29 10.88 -8.56
C PHE A 114 17.20 10.34 -9.49
N LEU A 115 16.40 11.24 -10.07
CA LEU A 115 15.05 10.91 -10.54
C LEU A 115 14.72 11.42 -11.94
N SER A 116 13.71 10.81 -12.56
CA SER A 116 13.10 11.32 -13.79
C SER A 116 11.58 11.15 -13.72
N THR A 117 10.85 12.23 -14.00
CA THR A 117 9.38 12.23 -13.96
C THR A 117 8.78 12.86 -15.22
N GLY A 118 7.54 12.49 -15.56
CA GLY A 118 6.85 13.08 -16.73
C GLY A 118 6.39 14.52 -16.49
N SER A 119 6.11 14.89 -15.25
CA SER A 119 5.54 16.20 -14.88
C SER A 119 6.05 16.70 -13.53
N LEU A 120 5.80 17.99 -13.25
CA LEU A 120 6.20 18.71 -12.04
C LEU A 120 5.77 17.99 -10.75
N GLY A 121 4.46 17.72 -10.60
CA GLY A 121 3.91 16.99 -9.46
C GLY A 121 3.98 15.47 -9.58
N GLY A 122 4.61 14.95 -10.64
CA GLY A 122 4.60 13.54 -11.03
C GLY A 122 5.49 12.62 -10.18
N GLY A 123 5.77 12.98 -8.92
CA GLY A 123 6.50 12.16 -7.97
C GLY A 123 8.02 12.37 -7.93
N GLN A 124 8.50 13.58 -8.18
CA GLN A 124 9.91 13.96 -7.96
C GLN A 124 10.33 13.78 -6.50
N GLU A 125 9.39 13.89 -5.56
CA GLU A 125 9.69 13.71 -4.14
C GLU A 125 9.23 12.34 -3.65
N SER A 126 7.98 11.98 -3.96
CA SER A 126 7.40 10.72 -3.48
C SER A 126 8.15 9.47 -3.94
N THR A 127 8.80 9.49 -5.12
CA THR A 127 9.62 8.35 -5.56
C THR A 127 10.85 8.14 -4.66
N ALA A 128 11.50 9.21 -4.21
CA ALA A 128 12.59 9.12 -3.25
C ALA A 128 12.07 8.67 -1.88
N ILE A 129 10.93 9.22 -1.42
CA ILE A 129 10.30 8.82 -0.16
C ILE A 129 9.95 7.32 -0.17
N ALA A 130 9.37 6.82 -1.26
CA ALA A 130 9.02 5.41 -1.42
C ALA A 130 10.26 4.49 -1.35
N ALA A 131 11.42 4.97 -1.81
CA ALA A 131 12.68 4.24 -1.72
C ALA A 131 13.21 4.14 -0.28
N MET A 132 12.80 5.03 0.63
CA MET A 132 13.31 5.04 2.01
C MET A 132 12.99 3.75 2.75
N SER A 133 11.81 3.16 2.52
CA SER A 133 11.43 1.87 3.11
C SER A 133 12.46 0.77 2.80
N THR A 134 12.86 0.66 1.54
CA THR A 134 13.87 -0.30 1.10
C THR A 134 15.24 -0.02 1.71
N LEU A 135 15.68 1.25 1.73
CA LEU A 135 16.96 1.61 2.33
C LEU A 135 16.98 1.29 3.84
N ALA A 136 15.91 1.63 4.55
CA ALA A 136 15.77 1.39 5.99
C ALA A 136 15.82 -0.10 6.32
N HIS A 137 15.09 -0.95 5.58
CA HIS A 137 15.08 -2.40 5.82
C HIS A 137 16.45 -3.04 5.62
N HIS A 138 17.29 -2.51 4.73
CA HIS A 138 18.66 -2.99 4.53
C HIS A 138 19.70 -2.34 5.48
N GLY A 139 19.30 -1.34 6.27
CA GLY A 139 20.22 -0.55 7.10
C GLY A 139 21.17 0.33 6.26
N ILE A 140 20.74 0.78 5.09
CA ILE A 140 21.48 1.70 4.23
C ILE A 140 21.26 3.13 4.72
N ILE A 141 22.34 3.89 4.85
CA ILE A 141 22.34 5.30 5.21
C ILE A 141 21.96 6.12 3.98
N TYR A 142 20.81 6.77 4.04
CA TYR A 142 20.41 7.70 3.00
C TYR A 142 21.18 9.02 3.13
N VAL A 143 21.82 9.43 2.03
CA VAL A 143 22.50 10.72 1.90
C VAL A 143 21.63 11.63 1.03
N PRO A 144 20.85 12.55 1.62
CA PRO A 144 20.05 13.49 0.85
C PRO A 144 20.95 14.49 0.13
N PHE A 145 20.44 15.07 -0.96
CA PHE A 145 21.17 16.11 -1.69
C PHE A 145 21.17 17.44 -0.91
N GLY A 146 20.01 17.81 -0.37
CA GLY A 146 19.79 19.08 0.33
C GLY A 146 19.91 20.31 -0.59
N TYR A 147 19.76 21.50 -0.01
CA TYR A 147 19.79 22.75 -0.78
C TYR A 147 21.17 23.43 -0.83
N ALA A 148 22.00 23.28 0.21
CA ALA A 148 23.11 24.20 0.48
C ALA A 148 24.10 24.39 -0.68
N LYS A 149 24.37 23.33 -1.46
CA LYS A 149 25.38 23.33 -2.53
C LYS A 149 24.82 23.65 -3.92
N ALA A 150 23.50 23.60 -4.08
CA ALA A 150 22.81 23.91 -5.32
C ALA A 150 21.62 24.87 -5.09
N PHE A 151 21.69 25.73 -4.06
CA PHE A 151 20.54 26.54 -3.64
C PHE A 151 20.08 27.44 -4.79
N GLY A 152 21.02 28.09 -5.49
CA GLY A 152 20.71 28.97 -6.61
C GLY A 152 20.03 28.24 -7.76
N GLN A 153 20.44 27.00 -8.05
CA GLN A 153 19.86 26.18 -9.10
C GLN A 153 18.51 25.58 -8.70
N LEU A 154 18.37 25.08 -7.46
CA LEU A 154 17.16 24.42 -6.96
C LEU A 154 16.04 25.41 -6.60
N ALA A 155 16.37 26.64 -6.21
CA ALA A 155 15.40 27.69 -5.91
C ALA A 155 15.07 28.55 -7.15
N ASP A 156 15.59 28.20 -8.33
CA ASP A 156 15.37 28.98 -9.54
C ASP A 156 13.98 28.73 -10.12
N LEU A 157 13.13 29.75 -10.06
CA LEU A 157 11.77 29.69 -10.62
C LEU A 157 11.67 30.31 -12.02
N THR A 158 12.78 30.69 -12.66
CA THR A 158 12.80 31.31 -13.99
C THR A 158 12.60 30.31 -15.13
N GLU A 159 12.92 29.04 -14.90
CA GLU A 159 12.65 27.95 -15.84
C GLU A 159 12.23 26.67 -15.11
N VAL A 160 11.51 25.80 -15.80
CA VAL A 160 11.09 24.50 -15.25
C VAL A 160 12.29 23.55 -15.19
N HIS A 161 12.64 23.10 -13.99
CA HIS A 161 13.71 22.12 -13.74
C HIS A 161 13.29 21.08 -12.70
N GLY A 162 13.76 19.84 -12.88
CA GLY A 162 13.62 18.77 -11.88
C GLY A 162 14.64 18.90 -10.73
N GLY A 163 14.49 18.00 -9.77
CA GLY A 163 15.35 17.93 -8.59
C GLY A 163 14.81 18.69 -7.39
N GLY A 164 15.32 18.33 -6.22
CA GLY A 164 14.93 18.88 -4.93
C GLY A 164 15.87 18.41 -3.82
N PRO A 165 15.54 18.65 -2.54
CA PRO A 165 16.40 18.24 -1.42
C PRO A 165 16.61 16.72 -1.34
N TRP A 166 15.68 15.95 -1.90
CA TRP A 166 15.74 14.49 -1.95
C TRP A 166 16.78 13.94 -2.94
N GLY A 167 17.17 14.74 -3.94
CA GLY A 167 17.98 14.30 -5.05
C GLY A 167 17.83 15.17 -6.29
N ALA A 168 18.80 15.11 -7.19
CA ALA A 168 18.73 15.67 -8.52
C ALA A 168 17.61 14.99 -9.31
N GLY A 169 17.08 15.71 -10.30
CA GLY A 169 16.00 15.18 -11.10
C GLY A 169 15.84 15.88 -12.43
N THR A 170 15.10 15.24 -13.33
CA THR A 170 14.76 15.79 -14.65
C THR A 170 13.30 15.54 -15.00
N PHE A 171 12.74 16.39 -15.85
CA PHE A 171 11.43 16.17 -16.46
C PHE A 171 11.53 15.65 -17.90
N SER A 172 10.82 14.57 -18.20
CA SER A 172 10.73 14.00 -19.55
C SER A 172 9.57 14.55 -20.39
N ALA A 173 8.71 15.40 -19.81
CA ALA A 173 7.38 15.74 -20.36
C ALA A 173 6.45 14.51 -20.50
N ALA A 174 5.20 14.76 -20.88
CA ALA A 174 4.16 13.73 -20.99
C ALA A 174 4.42 12.72 -22.13
N ASP A 175 5.09 13.17 -23.19
CA ASP A 175 5.42 12.38 -24.38
C ASP A 175 6.86 11.80 -24.35
N GLY A 176 7.63 12.11 -23.30
CA GLY A 176 9.02 11.68 -23.19
C GLY A 176 10.01 12.47 -24.06
N SER A 177 9.59 13.57 -24.70
CA SER A 177 10.43 14.32 -25.64
C SER A 177 11.45 15.25 -24.96
N ARG A 178 11.12 15.80 -23.78
CA ARG A 178 11.98 16.76 -23.08
C ARG A 178 13.22 16.06 -22.54
N GLN A 179 14.39 16.47 -23.02
CA GLN A 179 15.67 15.99 -22.52
C GLN A 179 16.10 16.74 -21.26
N PRO A 180 17.00 16.17 -20.44
CA PRO A 180 17.52 16.87 -19.28
C PRO A 180 18.20 18.18 -19.68
N SER A 181 17.77 19.28 -19.06
CA SER A 181 18.33 20.60 -19.33
C SER A 181 19.76 20.73 -18.80
N ASP A 182 20.49 21.74 -19.25
CA ASP A 182 21.84 21.99 -18.75
C ASP A 182 21.86 22.27 -17.24
N LYS A 183 20.84 22.97 -16.73
CA LYS A 183 20.64 23.17 -15.29
C LYS A 183 20.42 21.86 -14.53
N GLU A 184 19.58 20.96 -15.05
CA GLU A 184 19.33 19.66 -14.41
C GLU A 184 20.59 18.79 -14.39
N LYS A 185 21.40 18.83 -15.46
CA LYS A 185 22.71 18.17 -15.51
C LYS A 185 23.72 18.81 -14.57
N GLU A 186 23.72 20.14 -14.44
CA GLU A 186 24.55 20.85 -13.46
C GLU A 186 24.17 20.44 -12.03
N ILE A 187 22.88 20.40 -11.71
CA ILE A 187 22.35 19.95 -10.42
C ILE A 187 22.84 18.52 -10.10
N ALA A 188 22.72 17.59 -11.05
CA ALA A 188 23.21 16.21 -10.89
C ALA A 188 24.74 16.14 -10.73
N THR A 189 25.48 16.98 -11.45
CA THR A 189 26.94 17.07 -11.27
C THR A 189 27.29 17.55 -9.86
N ILE A 190 26.55 18.52 -9.32
CA ILE A 190 26.74 18.99 -7.94
C ILE A 190 26.38 17.90 -6.94
N GLN A 191 25.31 17.13 -7.17
CA GLN A 191 24.96 16.00 -6.31
C GLN A 191 26.07 14.97 -6.26
N GLY A 192 26.59 14.53 -7.41
CA GLY A 192 27.69 13.56 -7.47
C GLY A 192 28.92 14.02 -6.71
N GLU A 193 29.29 15.31 -6.86
CA GLU A 193 30.42 15.91 -6.14
C GLU A 193 30.22 15.88 -4.62
N VAL A 194 29.05 16.33 -4.15
CA VAL A 194 28.73 16.43 -2.71
C VAL A 194 28.53 15.05 -2.09
N PHE A 195 27.94 14.11 -2.82
CA PHE A 195 27.78 12.73 -2.38
C PHE A 195 29.15 12.08 -2.15
N TYR A 196 30.07 12.17 -3.11
CA TYR A 196 31.43 11.66 -2.93
C TYR A 196 32.15 12.29 -1.74
N GLN A 197 32.09 13.61 -1.61
CA GLN A 197 32.70 14.32 -0.47
C GLN A 197 32.12 13.87 0.88
N THR A 198 30.84 13.50 0.91
CA THR A 198 30.19 12.99 2.12
C THR A 198 30.72 11.58 2.42
N VAL A 199 30.67 10.66 1.45
CA VAL A 199 31.14 9.29 1.63
C VAL A 199 32.64 9.23 2.01
N ALA A 200 33.47 10.11 1.43
CA ALA A 200 34.88 10.24 1.76
C ALA A 200 35.12 10.52 3.25
N LYS A 201 34.31 11.40 3.87
CA LYS A 201 34.44 11.70 5.31
C LYS A 201 34.17 10.48 6.20
N TYR A 202 33.21 9.64 5.82
CA TYR A 202 32.83 8.47 6.61
C TYR A 202 33.73 7.24 6.37
N THR A 203 34.45 7.20 5.26
CA THR A 203 35.42 6.13 4.97
C THR A 203 36.82 6.42 5.52
N GLU A 204 37.07 7.66 5.95
CA GLU A 204 38.32 8.06 6.61
C GLU A 204 38.31 7.85 8.13
N ASP A 205 37.14 7.77 8.77
CA ASP A 205 36.99 7.59 10.22
C ASP A 205 36.35 6.24 10.60
N PRO A 206 37.15 5.21 10.94
CA PRO A 206 36.67 3.87 11.27
C PRO A 206 35.98 3.78 12.64
N GLU A 207 35.96 4.85 13.45
CA GLU A 207 35.27 4.85 14.76
C GLU A 207 33.79 5.24 14.66
N ILE A 208 33.35 5.84 13.54
CA ILE A 208 31.95 6.29 13.37
C ILE A 208 31.02 5.10 13.09
N PHE A 209 31.52 4.05 12.44
CA PHE A 209 30.81 2.79 12.24
C PHE A 209 31.79 1.63 12.40
N PRO A 210 31.52 0.63 13.28
CA PRO A 210 32.35 -0.56 13.35
C PRO A 210 32.42 -1.15 11.95
N THR A 211 33.65 -1.26 11.43
CA THR A 211 33.98 -1.58 10.05
C THR A 211 32.93 -2.46 9.35
N MET A 212 32.48 -2.00 8.18
CA MET A 212 31.60 -2.69 7.21
C MET A 212 31.98 -4.15 6.89
N ALA A 213 33.13 -4.63 7.38
CA ALA A 213 33.67 -5.96 7.22
C ALA A 213 33.21 -6.97 8.29
N ALA A 214 32.50 -6.54 9.35
CA ALA A 214 32.17 -7.40 10.50
C ALA A 214 30.67 -7.75 10.59
N ALA A 215 30.01 -8.07 9.48
CA ALA A 215 28.78 -8.86 9.56
C ALA A 215 29.14 -10.27 10.05
N ARG A 216 29.06 -10.49 11.37
CA ARG A 216 29.20 -11.84 11.95
C ARG A 216 28.13 -12.75 11.32
N PRO A 217 28.47 -13.96 10.87
CA PRO A 217 27.45 -14.89 10.40
C PRO A 217 26.50 -15.18 11.56
N VAL A 218 25.21 -14.91 11.36
CA VAL A 218 24.16 -15.36 12.27
C VAL A 218 24.28 -16.88 12.33
N ALA A 219 24.62 -17.40 13.50
CA ALA A 219 24.65 -18.84 13.73
C ALA A 219 23.24 -19.38 13.46
N THR A 220 23.11 -20.22 12.44
CA THR A 220 21.92 -21.02 12.21
C THR A 220 21.68 -21.86 13.46
N HIS A 221 20.75 -21.45 14.33
CA HIS A 221 20.31 -22.29 15.42
C HIS A 221 19.61 -23.50 14.81
N GLY A 222 20.28 -24.64 14.88
CA GLY A 222 19.74 -25.92 14.46
C GLY A 222 18.49 -26.24 15.27
N TYR A 223 17.44 -26.60 14.56
CA TYR A 223 16.26 -27.25 15.11
C TYR A 223 16.68 -28.56 15.80
N HIS A 224 16.47 -28.65 17.11
CA HIS A 224 16.56 -29.89 17.87
C HIS A 224 15.20 -30.18 18.53
N PRO A 225 14.58 -31.35 18.28
CA PRO A 225 13.29 -31.69 18.87
C PRO A 225 13.47 -32.35 20.24
N GLY A 226 12.64 -31.92 21.20
CA GLY A 226 12.22 -32.68 22.37
C GLY A 226 13.11 -32.60 23.61
N VAL A 227 12.56 -32.08 24.72
CA VAL A 227 12.38 -32.78 26.01
C VAL A 227 11.26 -32.05 26.77
N GLU A 228 10.20 -32.78 27.15
CA GLU A 228 9.19 -32.41 28.13
C GLU A 228 9.74 -32.50 29.56
N ASP A 229 9.34 -31.57 30.43
CA ASP A 229 8.82 -31.77 31.79
C ASP A 229 9.19 -30.63 32.74
N GLY A 230 8.15 -30.06 33.39
CA GLY A 230 8.24 -29.74 34.82
C GLY A 230 8.14 -28.29 35.28
N ASP A 231 6.89 -27.85 35.49
CA ASP A 231 6.38 -27.18 36.71
C ASP A 231 6.35 -25.64 36.84
N ALA A 232 5.09 -25.14 36.85
CA ALA A 232 4.46 -24.04 37.60
C ALA A 232 5.13 -22.64 37.62
N THR A 233 4.45 -21.50 37.44
CA THR A 233 3.16 -21.02 37.98
C THR A 233 2.72 -19.75 37.23
N ALA A 234 1.41 -19.50 37.24
CA ALA A 234 0.65 -18.38 36.72
C ALA A 234 1.25 -16.96 36.82
N ALA A 235 1.16 -16.22 35.70
CA ALA A 235 0.59 -14.87 35.60
C ALA A 235 0.48 -14.53 34.10
N GLY A 236 -0.70 -14.75 33.52
CA GLY A 236 -1.03 -14.22 32.20
C GLY A 236 -1.39 -12.75 32.32
N ASN A 237 -0.90 -11.94 31.39
CA ASN A 237 -1.51 -10.66 31.04
C ASN A 237 -1.11 -10.33 29.61
N ASP A 238 -1.87 -10.90 28.68
CA ASP A 238 -1.84 -10.60 27.26
C ASP A 238 -2.88 -9.48 27.08
N HIS A 239 -2.44 -8.23 27.08
CA HIS A 239 -3.27 -7.08 26.70
C HIS A 239 -2.58 -6.35 25.55
N LEU A 240 -3.04 -6.66 24.35
CA LEU A 240 -2.72 -5.99 23.09
C LEU A 240 -3.96 -5.27 22.52
N ASP A 241 -4.85 -4.82 23.42
CA ASP A 241 -6.04 -4.04 23.10
C ASP A 241 -6.03 -2.81 24.03
N ASP A 242 -5.46 -1.70 23.55
CA ASP A 242 -5.53 -0.35 24.17
C ASP A 242 -4.81 0.69 23.27
N VAL A 243 -5.19 0.80 21.98
CA VAL A 243 -4.63 1.84 21.08
C VAL A 243 -5.70 2.73 20.46
N TRP A 244 -7.00 2.41 20.59
CA TRP A 244 -8.07 3.14 19.89
C TRP A 244 -9.39 3.17 20.66
N ASP A 245 -9.41 3.86 21.80
CA ASP A 245 -10.58 4.48 22.46
C ASP A 245 -9.99 5.35 23.59
N ASP A 246 -10.42 6.56 23.93
CA ASP A 246 -11.35 7.56 23.43
C ASP A 246 -11.00 8.82 24.26
N ASP A 247 -11.21 10.04 23.78
CA ASP A 247 -11.65 11.15 24.66
C ASP A 247 -11.83 12.46 23.88
N ASP A 248 -13.11 12.73 23.64
CA ASP A 248 -13.67 14.07 23.53
C ASP A 248 -13.17 14.98 24.66
N ASN A 249 -12.54 16.10 24.30
CA ASN A 249 -12.51 17.25 25.20
C ASN A 249 -12.45 18.57 24.40
N ASP A 250 -13.63 19.14 24.21
CA ASP A 250 -13.82 20.57 24.00
C ASP A 250 -13.27 21.35 25.21
N ASP A 251 -12.24 22.18 25.03
CA ASP A 251 -12.13 23.44 25.80
C ASP A 251 -11.35 24.52 25.04
N ASP A 252 -11.93 25.72 25.15
CA ASP A 252 -11.63 26.96 24.47
C ASP A 252 -10.36 27.64 25.00
N SER A 253 -9.86 28.57 24.18
CA SER A 253 -9.06 29.75 24.57
C SER A 253 -7.57 29.62 24.94
N ALA A 254 -6.71 30.16 24.06
CA ALA A 254 -5.71 31.17 24.41
C ALA A 254 -4.91 31.62 23.17
N ALA A 255 -5.34 32.74 22.58
CA ALA A 255 -4.55 33.52 21.64
C ALA A 255 -3.62 34.49 22.38
N ALA A 256 -2.35 34.58 21.95
CA ALA A 256 -1.49 35.80 21.89
C ALA A 256 0.02 35.43 21.89
N PRO A 257 0.95 36.35 21.52
CA PRO A 257 0.90 37.35 20.45
C PRO A 257 2.19 37.39 19.60
N ALA A 258 2.12 38.03 18.42
CA ALA A 258 3.29 38.39 17.62
C ALA A 258 4.04 39.62 18.20
N PRO A 259 5.38 39.75 18.04
CA PRO A 259 6.07 40.98 18.37
C PRO A 259 6.31 41.89 17.16
N ALA A 260 6.32 43.18 17.50
CA ALA A 260 6.37 44.35 16.65
C ALA A 260 7.76 44.65 16.04
N ALA A 261 7.75 45.42 14.95
CA ALA A 261 8.91 46.03 14.33
C ALA A 261 9.46 47.22 15.13
N MET A 262 10.79 47.43 15.16
CA MET A 262 11.46 48.75 15.19
C MET A 262 13.01 48.67 15.01
N LEU A 263 13.52 49.41 14.00
CA LEU A 263 14.73 50.29 13.97
C LEU A 263 16.15 49.66 14.17
N ALA A 264 17.26 50.02 13.49
CA ALA A 264 17.64 51.17 12.64
C ALA A 264 18.99 50.95 11.87
N ALA A 265 19.20 51.82 10.86
CA ALA A 265 20.49 52.39 10.34
C ALA A 265 21.43 51.49 9.52
N THR A 266 22.09 51.87 8.41
CA THR A 266 22.35 53.18 7.75
C THR A 266 22.97 52.89 6.37
N THR A 267 22.47 53.50 5.28
CA THR A 267 23.34 53.98 4.18
C THR A 267 22.71 55.20 3.53
N THR A 268 23.49 56.27 3.53
CA THR A 268 23.25 57.59 2.95
C THR A 268 23.29 57.56 1.43
N THR A 269 22.27 58.11 0.76
CA THR A 269 22.44 58.76 -0.55
C THR A 269 21.47 59.94 -0.65
N THR A 270 22.03 61.11 -0.97
CA THR A 270 21.42 62.43 -1.08
C THR A 270 20.39 62.59 -2.20
N PRO A 271 19.50 63.60 -2.14
CA PRO A 271 18.21 63.63 -2.84
C PRO A 271 18.24 64.33 -4.19
N ASN A 272 17.37 63.90 -5.12
CA ASN A 272 17.03 64.65 -6.33
C ASN A 272 15.57 65.15 -6.21
N PRO A 273 15.29 66.47 -6.26
CA PRO A 273 13.97 67.03 -6.02
C PRO A 273 13.23 67.26 -7.34
N SER A 274 12.33 66.36 -7.74
CA SER A 274 11.24 66.68 -8.69
C SER A 274 10.25 65.52 -8.88
N ARG A 275 9.28 65.38 -7.98
CA ARG A 275 7.93 64.90 -8.34
C ARG A 275 6.88 65.27 -7.30
N PRO A 276 5.73 65.85 -7.68
CA PRO A 276 4.67 66.17 -6.75
C PRO A 276 4.01 64.90 -6.19
N HIS A 277 3.66 64.95 -4.90
CA HIS A 277 2.90 63.92 -4.20
C HIS A 277 1.52 63.73 -4.85
N GLN A 278 1.25 62.53 -5.35
CA GLN A 278 -0.11 62.03 -5.54
C GLN A 278 -0.27 60.78 -4.67
N HIS A 279 -1.11 60.91 -3.65
CA HIS A 279 -1.63 59.81 -2.87
C HIS A 279 -2.59 58.98 -3.76
N SER A 280 -2.25 57.73 -4.04
CA SER A 280 -3.24 56.73 -4.46
C SER A 280 -2.82 55.36 -3.95
N HIS A 281 -3.44 54.91 -2.85
CA HIS A 281 -3.39 53.52 -2.42
C HIS A 281 -3.84 52.62 -3.58
N PRO A 282 -3.06 51.62 -4.02
CA PRO A 282 -3.62 50.51 -4.76
C PRO A 282 -4.49 49.72 -3.77
N SER A 283 -5.81 49.72 -3.97
CA SER A 283 -6.72 48.94 -3.14
C SER A 283 -6.36 47.46 -3.23
N ASP A 284 -6.09 46.81 -2.10
CA ASP A 284 -5.93 45.34 -1.98
C ASP A 284 -7.23 44.55 -2.28
N VAL A 285 -8.32 45.27 -2.52
CA VAL A 285 -9.66 44.73 -2.74
C VAL A 285 -9.73 43.71 -3.88
N PRO A 286 -9.12 43.91 -5.06
CA PRO A 286 -9.17 42.92 -6.14
C PRO A 286 -8.41 41.63 -5.79
N ARG A 287 -7.28 41.74 -5.08
CA ARG A 287 -6.48 40.59 -4.63
C ARG A 287 -7.25 39.78 -3.59
N LEU A 288 -7.80 40.44 -2.57
CA LEU A 288 -8.62 39.81 -1.54
C LEU A 288 -9.90 39.18 -2.12
N GLN A 289 -10.53 39.83 -3.10
CA GLN A 289 -11.69 39.26 -3.79
C GLN A 289 -11.34 38.00 -4.57
N GLN A 290 -10.18 37.97 -5.23
CA GLN A 290 -9.70 36.80 -5.96
C GLN A 290 -9.32 35.64 -5.01
N GLU A 291 -8.69 35.95 -3.89
CA GLU A 291 -8.37 34.98 -2.82
C GLU A 291 -9.64 34.38 -2.22
N HIS A 292 -10.63 35.21 -1.84
CA HIS A 292 -11.92 34.73 -1.31
C HIS A 292 -12.74 33.94 -2.33
N THR A 293 -12.73 34.34 -3.61
CA THR A 293 -13.45 33.60 -4.66
C THR A 293 -12.81 32.25 -4.91
N THR A 294 -11.48 32.17 -4.91
CA THR A 294 -10.73 30.92 -5.13
C THR A 294 -10.89 29.99 -3.93
N ALA A 295 -10.78 30.50 -2.70
CA ALA A 295 -11.01 29.73 -1.49
C ALA A 295 -12.46 29.22 -1.43
N GLY A 296 -13.46 30.11 -1.61
CA GLY A 296 -14.87 29.73 -1.59
C GLY A 296 -15.26 28.73 -2.68
N TYR A 297 -14.64 28.80 -3.88
CA TYR A 297 -14.84 27.79 -4.92
C TYR A 297 -14.24 26.45 -4.53
N ARG A 298 -13.04 26.43 -3.94
CA ARG A 298 -12.39 25.19 -3.47
C ARG A 298 -13.16 24.56 -2.31
N ASP A 299 -13.64 25.36 -1.38
CA ASP A 299 -14.45 24.90 -0.25
C ASP A 299 -15.80 24.39 -0.75
N GLY A 300 -16.45 25.11 -1.68
CA GLY A 300 -17.69 24.67 -2.31
C GLY A 300 -17.54 23.34 -3.06
N VAL A 301 -16.45 23.14 -3.80
CA VAL A 301 -16.17 21.86 -4.49
C VAL A 301 -15.86 20.75 -3.48
N THR A 302 -15.13 21.05 -2.42
CA THR A 302 -14.79 20.06 -1.38
C THR A 302 -16.03 19.61 -0.64
N VAL A 303 -16.88 20.55 -0.20
CA VAL A 303 -18.15 20.27 0.48
C VAL A 303 -19.11 19.53 -0.44
N ALA A 304 -19.26 19.96 -1.70
CA ALA A 304 -20.14 19.28 -2.65
C ALA A 304 -19.67 17.86 -2.99
N LYS A 305 -18.35 17.64 -3.06
CA LYS A 305 -17.77 16.32 -3.28
C LYS A 305 -17.94 15.43 -2.06
N ALA A 306 -17.72 15.96 -0.85
CA ALA A 306 -17.97 15.23 0.39
C ALA A 306 -19.45 14.84 0.53
N SER A 307 -20.38 15.77 0.25
CA SER A 307 -21.81 15.51 0.40
C SER A 307 -22.39 14.51 -0.62
N SER A 308 -21.82 14.43 -1.83
CA SER A 308 -22.32 13.52 -2.89
C SER A 308 -21.63 12.16 -2.87
N VAL A 309 -20.34 12.09 -2.50
CA VAL A 309 -19.60 10.83 -2.44
C VAL A 309 -19.97 10.04 -1.18
N GLN A 310 -20.15 10.71 -0.04
CA GLN A 310 -20.48 10.02 1.21
C GLN A 310 -21.88 9.40 1.14
N ALA A 311 -22.88 10.15 0.65
CA ALA A 311 -24.24 9.62 0.51
C ALA A 311 -24.29 8.40 -0.44
N GLY A 312 -23.60 8.45 -1.59
CA GLY A 312 -23.52 7.31 -2.50
C GLY A 312 -22.73 6.13 -1.93
N PHE A 313 -21.74 6.37 -1.07
CA PHE A 313 -21.03 5.32 -0.33
C PHE A 313 -21.92 4.70 0.74
N ASP A 314 -22.58 5.51 1.57
CA ASP A 314 -23.43 5.05 2.67
C ASP A 314 -24.63 4.23 2.13
N GLU A 315 -25.22 4.63 1.00
CA GLU A 315 -26.30 3.89 0.33
C GLU A 315 -25.81 2.58 -0.31
N GLY A 316 -24.62 2.57 -0.92
CA GLY A 316 -24.09 1.40 -1.64
C GLY A 316 -23.36 0.39 -0.76
N PHE A 317 -22.76 0.83 0.35
CA PHE A 317 -21.89 0.02 1.19
C PHE A 317 -22.66 -1.12 1.88
N GLY A 318 -23.83 -0.83 2.48
CA GLY A 318 -24.62 -1.84 3.19
C GLY A 318 -25.09 -2.99 2.28
N LEU A 319 -25.60 -2.63 1.09
CA LEU A 319 -26.03 -3.63 0.09
C LEU A 319 -24.83 -4.41 -0.47
N GLY A 320 -23.73 -3.72 -0.80
CA GLY A 320 -22.50 -4.34 -1.28
C GLY A 320 -21.89 -5.31 -0.26
N ALA A 321 -21.89 -4.94 1.03
CA ALA A 321 -21.43 -5.79 2.13
C ALA A 321 -22.28 -7.05 2.27
N THR A 322 -23.61 -6.91 2.21
CA THR A 322 -24.55 -8.05 2.31
C THR A 322 -24.36 -9.04 1.16
N VAL A 323 -24.28 -8.54 -0.07
CA VAL A 323 -24.03 -9.35 -1.29
C VAL A 323 -22.65 -10.01 -1.23
N GLY A 324 -21.63 -9.27 -0.80
CA GLY A 324 -20.27 -9.77 -0.64
C GLY A 324 -20.13 -10.86 0.42
N ALA A 325 -20.78 -10.69 1.57
CA ALA A 325 -20.82 -11.68 2.65
C ALA A 325 -21.48 -12.99 2.19
N HIS A 326 -22.60 -12.90 1.45
CA HIS A 326 -23.28 -14.08 0.88
C HIS A 326 -22.39 -14.81 -0.14
N ALA A 327 -21.77 -14.08 -1.06
CA ALA A 327 -20.82 -14.65 -2.02
C ALA A 327 -19.62 -15.33 -1.32
N GLY A 328 -19.06 -14.67 -0.30
CA GLY A 328 -17.96 -15.18 0.51
C GLY A 328 -18.32 -16.46 1.25
N ARG A 329 -19.53 -16.55 1.81
CA ARG A 329 -20.05 -17.76 2.46
C ARG A 329 -20.12 -18.95 1.50
N LEU A 330 -20.64 -18.72 0.28
CA LEU A 330 -20.74 -19.76 -0.76
C LEU A 330 -19.36 -20.29 -1.16
N LEU A 331 -18.41 -19.39 -1.38
CA LEU A 331 -17.03 -19.77 -1.74
C LEU A 331 -16.32 -20.48 -0.58
N GLY A 332 -16.44 -19.98 0.64
CA GLY A 332 -15.82 -20.57 1.82
C GLY A 332 -16.30 -21.99 2.09
N LEU A 333 -17.59 -22.28 1.89
CA LEU A 333 -18.13 -23.63 2.02
C LEU A 333 -17.57 -24.59 0.96
N LEU A 334 -17.48 -24.15 -0.29
CA LEU A 334 -16.89 -24.96 -1.37
C LEU A 334 -15.39 -25.19 -1.16
N GLU A 335 -14.66 -24.20 -0.67
CA GLU A 335 -13.23 -24.32 -0.31
C GLU A 335 -13.03 -25.29 0.85
N GLY A 336 -13.87 -25.20 1.89
CA GLY A 336 -13.87 -26.11 3.02
C GLY A 336 -14.14 -27.56 2.61
N LEU A 337 -15.16 -27.77 1.76
CA LEU A 337 -15.50 -29.08 1.19
C LEU A 337 -14.35 -29.66 0.36
N SER A 338 -13.80 -28.85 -0.54
CA SER A 338 -12.66 -29.22 -1.38
C SER A 338 -11.45 -29.66 -0.55
N ALA A 339 -11.08 -28.86 0.46
CA ALA A 339 -9.96 -29.15 1.36
C ALA A 339 -10.21 -30.37 2.25
N ALA A 340 -11.45 -30.60 2.69
CA ALA A 340 -11.83 -31.76 3.49
C ALA A 340 -11.72 -33.06 2.69
N VAL A 341 -12.21 -33.08 1.45
CA VAL A 341 -12.11 -34.24 0.55
C VAL A 341 -10.67 -34.55 0.18
N GLN A 342 -9.81 -33.54 0.03
CA GLN A 342 -8.37 -33.74 -0.24
C GLN A 342 -7.62 -34.39 0.94
N LYS A 343 -8.06 -34.15 2.18
CA LYS A 343 -7.43 -34.69 3.40
C LYS A 343 -7.97 -36.05 3.83
N MET A 344 -9.00 -36.58 3.18
CA MET A 344 -9.65 -37.84 3.55
C MET A 344 -8.78 -39.05 3.13
N SER A 345 -8.52 -39.95 4.08
CA SER A 345 -7.70 -41.15 3.86
C SER A 345 -8.50 -42.23 3.11
N PRO A 346 -7.91 -43.02 2.19
CA PRO A 346 -8.62 -44.05 1.42
C PRO A 346 -9.24 -45.18 2.27
N ASP A 347 -8.85 -45.31 3.55
CA ASP A 347 -9.39 -46.33 4.47
C ASP A 347 -10.76 -45.96 5.09
N ASP A 348 -11.16 -44.68 5.06
CA ASP A 348 -12.44 -44.20 5.63
C ASP A 348 -13.60 -44.20 4.61
N ALA A 349 -13.33 -44.58 3.36
CA ALA A 349 -14.29 -44.46 2.26
C ALA A 349 -15.28 -45.64 2.21
N SER A 350 -16.33 -45.60 3.04
CA SER A 350 -17.52 -46.41 2.78
C SER A 350 -18.33 -45.82 1.62
N ALA A 351 -18.26 -46.49 0.46
CA ALA A 351 -19.18 -46.45 -0.68
C ALA A 351 -19.04 -45.32 -1.75
N SER A 352 -18.73 -45.80 -2.98
CA SER A 352 -19.33 -45.40 -4.27
C SER A 352 -18.66 -44.39 -5.21
N THR A 353 -17.57 -43.70 -4.89
CA THR A 353 -16.87 -42.86 -5.91
C THR A 353 -15.38 -42.77 -5.62
N SER A 354 -14.54 -42.88 -6.64
CA SER A 354 -13.08 -42.78 -6.48
C SER A 354 -12.71 -41.38 -5.96
N LEU A 355 -12.13 -41.29 -4.75
CA LEU A 355 -11.72 -40.03 -4.10
C LEU A 355 -10.98 -39.05 -5.03
N PRO A 356 -10.08 -39.48 -5.93
CA PRO A 356 -9.41 -38.56 -6.86
C PRO A 356 -10.37 -37.85 -7.84
N ALA A 357 -11.40 -38.55 -8.32
CA ALA A 357 -12.37 -37.99 -9.26
C ALA A 357 -13.32 -36.99 -8.57
N GLU A 358 -13.64 -37.21 -7.30
CA GLU A 358 -14.46 -36.29 -6.51
C GLU A 358 -13.69 -35.02 -6.15
N SER A 359 -12.39 -35.14 -5.81
CA SER A 359 -11.52 -33.98 -5.60
C SER A 359 -11.37 -33.13 -6.87
N GLU A 360 -11.20 -33.75 -8.04
CA GLU A 360 -11.13 -33.04 -9.32
C GLU A 360 -12.46 -32.33 -9.65
N ARG A 361 -13.60 -32.97 -9.38
CA ARG A 361 -14.94 -32.38 -9.56
C ARG A 361 -15.13 -31.15 -8.67
N LEU A 362 -14.78 -31.23 -7.38
CA LEU A 362 -14.93 -30.10 -6.45
C LEU A 362 -13.98 -28.95 -6.78
N HIS A 363 -12.77 -29.25 -7.27
CA HIS A 363 -11.83 -28.24 -7.77
C HIS A 363 -12.39 -27.50 -8.99
N ALA A 364 -12.98 -28.21 -9.94
CA ALA A 364 -13.63 -27.59 -11.10
C ALA A 364 -14.82 -26.72 -10.69
N LEU A 365 -15.66 -27.23 -9.76
CA LEU A 365 -16.82 -26.51 -9.24
C LEU A 365 -16.42 -25.22 -8.52
N LEU A 366 -15.33 -25.24 -7.74
CA LEU A 366 -14.78 -24.07 -7.07
C LEU A 366 -14.24 -23.04 -8.07
N ALA A 367 -13.59 -23.49 -9.14
CA ALA A 367 -13.07 -22.60 -10.18
C ALA A 367 -14.22 -21.87 -10.90
N ASP A 368 -15.30 -22.58 -11.22
CA ASP A 368 -16.51 -22.00 -11.81
C ASP A 368 -17.18 -21.01 -10.84
N ALA A 369 -17.26 -21.35 -9.55
CA ALA A 369 -17.82 -20.48 -8.52
C ALA A 369 -17.01 -19.17 -8.39
N ARG A 370 -15.68 -19.24 -8.38
CA ARG A 370 -14.80 -18.06 -8.30
C ARG A 370 -14.94 -17.15 -9.51
N ALA A 371 -15.18 -17.70 -10.70
CA ALA A 371 -15.39 -16.89 -11.90
C ALA A 371 -16.73 -16.15 -11.85
N GLU A 372 -17.82 -16.86 -11.52
CA GLU A 372 -19.18 -16.32 -11.53
C GLU A 372 -19.56 -15.49 -10.29
N LEU A 373 -18.95 -15.76 -9.13
CA LEU A 373 -19.13 -14.98 -7.89
C LEU A 373 -18.05 -13.89 -7.70
N SER A 374 -17.26 -13.62 -8.74
CA SER A 374 -16.31 -12.51 -8.72
C SER A 374 -17.03 -11.16 -8.63
N VAL A 375 -16.39 -10.17 -8.00
CA VAL A 375 -16.91 -8.79 -7.90
C VAL A 375 -17.31 -8.24 -9.27
N GLN A 376 -16.52 -8.52 -10.30
CA GLN A 376 -16.79 -8.08 -11.67
C GLN A 376 -18.04 -8.71 -12.29
N SER A 377 -18.40 -9.93 -11.89
CA SER A 377 -19.58 -10.64 -12.39
C SER A 377 -20.84 -10.26 -11.62
N VAL A 378 -20.75 -10.25 -10.29
CA VAL A 378 -21.87 -9.95 -9.37
C VAL A 378 -22.30 -8.48 -9.47
N PHE A 379 -21.34 -7.55 -9.60
CA PHE A 379 -21.64 -6.13 -9.77
C PHE A 379 -21.60 -5.66 -11.23
N SER A 380 -21.84 -6.57 -12.18
CA SER A 380 -21.84 -6.22 -13.61
C SER A 380 -23.05 -5.37 -14.01
N GLU A 381 -22.92 -4.65 -15.12
CA GLU A 381 -24.01 -3.88 -15.74
C GLU A 381 -25.23 -4.74 -16.13
N ALA A 382 -25.08 -6.07 -16.15
CA ALA A 382 -26.19 -6.99 -16.38
C ALA A 382 -27.22 -6.97 -15.22
N PHE A 383 -26.76 -6.79 -13.99
CA PHE A 383 -27.59 -6.85 -12.78
C PHE A 383 -27.83 -5.48 -12.15
N TRP A 384 -26.98 -4.49 -12.45
CA TRP A 384 -27.01 -3.17 -11.83
C TRP A 384 -27.11 -2.06 -12.87
N ALA A 385 -27.89 -1.04 -12.57
CA ALA A 385 -27.96 0.21 -13.33
C ALA A 385 -26.81 1.16 -12.91
N PRO A 386 -26.45 2.15 -13.74
CA PRO A 386 -25.38 3.11 -13.43
C PRO A 386 -25.59 3.93 -12.16
N ASP A 387 -26.83 3.96 -11.65
CA ASP A 387 -27.23 4.62 -10.40
C ASP A 387 -27.23 3.68 -9.18
N GLY A 388 -26.80 2.42 -9.33
CA GLY A 388 -26.77 1.43 -8.26
C GLY A 388 -28.08 0.67 -8.04
N THR A 389 -29.12 0.93 -8.85
CA THR A 389 -30.39 0.20 -8.75
C THR A 389 -30.26 -1.21 -9.34
N TRP A 390 -30.76 -2.23 -8.64
CA TRP A 390 -30.81 -3.60 -9.16
C TRP A 390 -31.82 -3.75 -10.30
N LYS A 391 -31.53 -4.62 -11.27
CA LYS A 391 -32.35 -4.84 -12.49
C LYS A 391 -33.18 -6.12 -12.46
N TYR A 392 -33.15 -6.87 -11.35
CA TYR A 392 -33.80 -8.17 -11.21
C TYR A 392 -34.96 -8.13 -10.21
N ASP A 393 -35.93 -9.02 -10.36
CA ASP A 393 -37.12 -9.04 -9.49
C ASP A 393 -36.77 -9.57 -8.09
N VAL A 394 -37.04 -8.75 -7.07
CA VAL A 394 -36.91 -9.11 -5.65
C VAL A 394 -38.31 -9.43 -5.12
N PRO A 395 -38.59 -10.68 -4.70
CA PRO A 395 -39.88 -11.03 -4.12
C PRO A 395 -40.15 -10.21 -2.85
N GLU A 396 -41.33 -9.61 -2.73
CA GLU A 396 -41.74 -8.96 -1.48
C GLU A 396 -41.83 -10.00 -0.35
N PRO A 397 -41.29 -9.70 0.85
CA PRO A 397 -41.36 -10.63 1.96
C PRO A 397 -42.82 -10.89 2.35
N ALA A 398 -43.17 -12.15 2.56
CA ALA A 398 -44.50 -12.52 3.06
C ALA A 398 -44.72 -11.85 4.44
N ALA A 399 -45.90 -11.28 4.65
CA ALA A 399 -46.27 -10.42 5.79
C ALA A 399 -46.15 -11.04 7.21
N ASP A 400 -45.56 -12.22 7.35
CA ASP A 400 -45.55 -13.03 8.57
C ASP A 400 -44.18 -13.08 9.27
N ALA A 401 -43.14 -12.40 8.76
CA ALA A 401 -41.83 -12.34 9.40
C ALA A 401 -41.67 -11.10 10.30
N GLY A 402 -42.23 -11.17 11.51
CA GLY A 402 -41.59 -10.61 12.72
C GLY A 402 -41.28 -9.11 12.82
N ALA A 403 -41.93 -8.20 12.09
CA ALA A 403 -41.75 -6.77 12.32
C ALA A 403 -42.34 -6.35 13.69
N ALA A 404 -41.47 -5.89 14.59
CA ALA A 404 -41.86 -5.30 15.86
C ALA A 404 -42.84 -4.14 15.64
N LYS A 405 -43.94 -4.13 16.40
CA LYS A 405 -44.96 -3.07 16.35
C LYS A 405 -44.35 -1.72 16.71
N ALA A 406 -44.10 -0.88 15.72
CA ALA A 406 -44.05 0.57 15.90
C ALA A 406 -45.48 1.13 15.88
N GLY A 407 -45.78 2.03 16.82
CA GLY A 407 -47.11 2.57 17.05
C GLY A 407 -47.66 3.42 15.90
N ASP A 408 -48.98 3.40 15.83
CA ASP A 408 -49.87 4.44 15.31
C ASP A 408 -49.71 4.86 13.83
N GLY A 409 -50.34 4.09 12.93
CA GLY A 409 -51.15 4.69 11.86
C GLY A 409 -50.62 4.76 10.43
N GLU A 410 -49.58 4.00 10.05
CA GLU A 410 -49.16 3.85 8.64
C GLU A 410 -49.31 2.41 8.14
N GLU A 411 -49.74 2.26 6.88
CA GLU A 411 -49.94 0.97 6.22
C GLU A 411 -48.65 0.14 6.28
N ASN A 412 -48.78 -1.09 6.79
CA ASN A 412 -47.70 -2.07 6.90
C ASN A 412 -47.25 -2.52 5.50
N THR A 413 -46.43 -1.71 4.84
CA THR A 413 -45.78 -2.04 3.57
C THR A 413 -44.53 -2.81 3.92
N ALA A 414 -44.46 -4.09 3.55
CA ALA A 414 -43.31 -4.93 3.83
C ALA A 414 -42.06 -4.31 3.17
N VAL A 415 -41.15 -3.79 3.98
CA VAL A 415 -39.95 -3.10 3.48
C VAL A 415 -38.94 -4.17 3.03
N VAL A 416 -38.58 -4.14 1.75
CA VAL A 416 -37.51 -4.99 1.20
C VAL A 416 -36.19 -4.63 1.88
N VAL A 417 -35.57 -5.59 2.57
CA VAL A 417 -34.26 -5.40 3.22
C VAL A 417 -33.12 -5.83 2.29
N PHE A 418 -31.88 -5.39 2.57
CA PHE A 418 -30.72 -5.74 1.75
C PHE A 418 -30.48 -7.25 1.64
N ALA A 419 -30.87 -8.02 2.66
CA ALA A 419 -30.82 -9.48 2.64
C ALA A 419 -31.74 -10.08 1.55
N ASP A 420 -32.93 -9.50 1.34
CA ASP A 420 -33.88 -9.95 0.31
C ASP A 420 -33.30 -9.68 -1.09
N VAL A 421 -32.67 -8.52 -1.27
CA VAL A 421 -32.00 -8.14 -2.53
C VAL A 421 -30.83 -9.08 -2.84
N ALA A 422 -29.99 -9.38 -1.84
CA ALA A 422 -28.89 -10.32 -1.99
C ALA A 422 -29.39 -11.74 -2.33
N ALA A 423 -30.43 -12.22 -1.63
CA ALA A 423 -31.03 -13.53 -1.86
C ALA A 423 -31.70 -13.65 -3.25
N ALA A 424 -32.24 -12.56 -3.77
CA ALA A 424 -32.86 -12.52 -5.09
C ALA A 424 -31.86 -12.44 -6.25
N HIS A 425 -30.58 -12.13 -5.99
CA HIS A 425 -29.56 -11.97 -7.03
C HIS A 425 -29.39 -13.27 -7.85
N PRO A 426 -29.53 -13.24 -9.19
CA PRO A 426 -29.55 -14.46 -10.02
C PRO A 426 -28.33 -15.36 -9.86
N SER A 427 -27.12 -14.80 -9.84
CA SER A 427 -25.88 -15.58 -9.63
C SER A 427 -25.82 -16.19 -8.22
N LEU A 428 -26.12 -15.43 -7.17
CA LEU A 428 -26.13 -15.93 -5.80
C LEU A 428 -27.17 -17.04 -5.66
N ARG A 429 -28.40 -16.85 -6.16
CA ARG A 429 -29.46 -17.85 -6.12
C ARG A 429 -29.10 -19.14 -6.86
N LYS A 430 -28.44 -19.04 -8.02
CA LYS A 430 -27.90 -20.20 -8.75
C LYS A 430 -26.91 -20.97 -7.87
N TRP A 431 -25.92 -20.28 -7.32
CA TRP A 431 -24.88 -20.90 -6.52
C TRP A 431 -25.38 -21.38 -5.16
N ASP A 432 -26.39 -20.74 -4.57
CA ASP A 432 -27.07 -21.20 -3.37
C ASP A 432 -27.66 -22.60 -3.57
N ALA A 433 -28.35 -22.83 -4.68
CA ALA A 433 -28.88 -24.15 -5.01
C ALA A 433 -27.79 -25.21 -5.24
N VAL A 434 -26.68 -24.83 -5.89
CA VAL A 434 -25.54 -25.72 -6.17
C VAL A 434 -24.81 -26.10 -4.89
N VAL A 435 -24.46 -25.11 -4.05
CA VAL A 435 -23.73 -25.35 -2.81
C VAL A 435 -24.62 -26.08 -1.79
N ARG A 436 -25.92 -25.78 -1.73
CA ARG A 436 -26.86 -26.50 -0.86
C ARG A 436 -26.97 -27.98 -1.24
N ALA A 437 -27.09 -28.30 -2.53
CA ALA A 437 -27.10 -29.69 -2.99
C ALA A 437 -25.79 -30.43 -2.65
N GLU A 438 -24.66 -29.71 -2.68
CA GLU A 438 -23.37 -30.28 -2.29
C GLU A 438 -23.25 -30.44 -0.76
N ALA A 439 -23.71 -29.47 0.03
CA ALA A 439 -23.76 -29.54 1.48
C ALA A 439 -24.63 -30.71 1.96
N ASP A 440 -25.80 -30.92 1.34
CA ASP A 440 -26.69 -32.05 1.61
C ASP A 440 -26.02 -33.40 1.32
N ARG A 441 -25.21 -33.48 0.26
CA ARG A 441 -24.46 -34.69 -0.10
C ARG A 441 -23.45 -35.11 0.98
N TYR A 442 -22.88 -34.15 1.68
CA TYR A 442 -21.92 -34.37 2.76
C TYR A 442 -22.55 -34.26 4.17
N GLY A 443 -23.87 -34.07 4.26
CA GLY A 443 -24.59 -33.94 5.54
C GLY A 443 -24.19 -32.71 6.36
N LEU A 444 -23.75 -31.63 5.71
CA LEU A 444 -23.37 -30.38 6.36
C LEU A 444 -24.61 -29.56 6.72
N LEU A 445 -24.62 -28.98 7.91
CA LEU A 445 -25.65 -28.02 8.31
C LEU A 445 -25.45 -26.70 7.57
N TRP A 446 -26.37 -26.40 6.66
CA TRP A 446 -26.37 -25.19 5.84
C TRP A 446 -26.83 -23.94 6.59
N ASP A 447 -27.66 -24.07 7.64
CA ASP A 447 -28.22 -22.93 8.40
C ASP A 447 -27.38 -22.57 9.64
N VAL A 448 -26.06 -22.42 9.46
CA VAL A 448 -25.27 -21.70 10.46
C VAL A 448 -25.42 -20.22 10.15
N ALA A 449 -26.33 -19.57 10.87
CA ALA A 449 -26.37 -18.12 10.96
C ALA A 449 -25.04 -17.66 11.59
N LEU A 450 -24.38 -16.67 11.00
CA LEU A 450 -23.36 -15.93 11.74
C LEU A 450 -24.11 -15.21 12.87
N PRO A 451 -23.63 -15.24 14.13
CA PRO A 451 -24.22 -14.43 15.17
C PRO A 451 -24.22 -12.98 14.68
N GLU A 452 -25.40 -12.37 14.62
CA GLU A 452 -25.52 -10.93 14.46
C GLU A 452 -24.87 -10.31 15.71
N GLU A 453 -24.11 -9.23 15.53
CA GLU A 453 -23.47 -8.49 16.62
C GLU A 453 -24.55 -7.83 17.50
N GLU A 454 -25.22 -8.63 18.33
CA GLU A 454 -26.04 -8.18 19.44
C GLU A 454 -25.57 -8.92 20.71
N ASP A 455 -24.90 -8.15 21.58
CA ASP A 455 -24.59 -8.42 22.99
C ASP A 455 -23.99 -9.81 23.31
N GLU A 456 -22.67 -9.92 23.09
CA GLU A 456 -21.84 -11.12 23.29
C GLU A 456 -21.87 -11.75 24.71
N GLU A 457 -22.54 -11.16 25.70
CA GLU A 457 -22.57 -11.71 27.07
C GLU A 457 -23.76 -12.65 27.35
N GLU A 458 -24.94 -12.45 26.76
CA GLU A 458 -26.13 -13.24 27.12
C GLU A 458 -26.27 -14.54 26.30
N GLU A 459 -25.90 -14.52 25.02
CA GLU A 459 -26.02 -15.68 24.13
C GLU A 459 -24.91 -16.72 24.36
N ALA A 460 -23.71 -16.26 24.74
CA ALA A 460 -22.60 -17.14 25.15
C ALA A 460 -22.94 -17.91 26.43
N GLU A 461 -23.70 -17.32 27.36
CA GLU A 461 -24.17 -18.02 28.56
C GLU A 461 -25.30 -19.02 28.22
N ALA A 462 -26.20 -18.68 27.28
CA ALA A 462 -27.24 -19.58 26.79
C ALA A 462 -26.67 -20.79 26.04
N ALA A 463 -25.65 -20.59 25.18
CA ALA A 463 -24.94 -21.65 24.48
C ALA A 463 -24.14 -22.55 25.44
N ARG A 464 -23.52 -21.98 26.48
CA ARG A 464 -22.86 -22.75 27.56
C ARG A 464 -23.89 -23.57 28.36
N ARG A 465 -25.07 -23.03 28.69
CA ARG A 465 -26.15 -23.78 29.35
C ARG A 465 -26.71 -24.90 28.48
N ALA A 466 -26.88 -24.68 27.18
CA ALA A 466 -27.37 -25.69 26.24
C ALA A 466 -26.36 -26.84 26.02
N ALA A 467 -25.05 -26.53 25.99
CA ALA A 467 -23.99 -27.51 25.85
C ALA A 467 -23.81 -28.39 27.11
N VAL A 468 -24.01 -27.82 28.31
CA VAL A 468 -23.99 -28.57 29.59
C VAL A 468 -25.19 -29.52 29.67
N THR A 469 -26.37 -29.09 29.25
CA THR A 469 -27.59 -29.92 29.31
C THR A 469 -27.52 -31.12 28.34
N LYS A 470 -26.92 -30.97 27.14
CA LYS A 470 -26.74 -32.09 26.19
C LYS A 470 -25.65 -33.09 26.61
N ARG A 471 -24.63 -32.66 27.36
CA ARG A 471 -23.61 -33.57 27.93
C ARG A 471 -24.17 -34.39 29.11
N GLU A 472 -25.01 -33.82 29.96
CA GLU A 472 -25.62 -34.55 31.08
C GLU A 472 -26.65 -35.60 30.63
N ILE A 473 -27.41 -35.33 29.56
CA ILE A 473 -28.39 -36.31 29.04
C ILE A 473 -27.70 -37.54 28.39
N LYS A 474 -26.50 -37.37 27.83
CA LYS A 474 -25.75 -38.49 27.21
C LYS A 474 -25.03 -39.37 28.25
N VAL A 475 -24.61 -38.80 29.38
CA VAL A 475 -23.95 -39.54 30.48
C VAL A 475 -24.97 -40.31 31.35
N VAL A 476 -26.20 -39.80 31.50
CA VAL A 476 -27.27 -40.53 32.21
C VAL A 476 -27.88 -41.68 31.39
N ALA A 477 -27.85 -41.59 30.05
CA ALA A 477 -28.32 -42.67 29.17
C ALA A 477 -27.34 -43.85 29.08
N GLN A 478 -26.01 -43.60 29.08
CA GLN A 478 -24.99 -44.66 29.00
C GLN A 478 -24.72 -45.38 30.33
N SER A 479 -25.09 -44.80 31.49
CA SER A 479 -24.91 -45.47 32.80
C SER A 479 -26.08 -46.37 33.22
N LYS A 480 -27.24 -46.30 32.55
CA LYS A 480 -28.40 -47.17 32.84
C LYS A 480 -28.38 -48.53 32.14
N GLU A 481 -27.53 -48.72 31.13
CA GLU A 481 -27.39 -50.02 30.43
C GLU A 481 -26.27 -50.92 31.00
N GLN A 482 -25.50 -50.47 31.99
CA GLN A 482 -24.43 -51.28 32.63
C GLN A 482 -24.76 -51.77 34.05
N PHE A 483 -25.97 -51.53 34.56
CA PHE A 483 -26.45 -52.10 35.83
C PHE A 483 -27.91 -52.57 35.71
N ALA A 484 -28.12 -53.67 35.00
CA ALA A 484 -29.29 -54.53 35.18
C ALA A 484 -28.81 -55.99 35.07
N TRP A 485 -29.22 -56.80 36.04
CA TRP A 485 -28.82 -58.20 36.26
C TRP A 485 -29.07 -59.11 35.05
#